data_AF-A0A349V2M0-F1
#
_entry.id   AF-A0A349V2M0-F1
#
_cell.length_a   1.000
_cell.length_b   1.000
_cell.length_c   1.000
_cell.angle_alpha   90.00
_cell.angle_beta   90.00
_cell.angle_gamma   90.00
#
_symmetry.space_group_name_H-M   'P 1'
#
loop_
_entity.id
_entity.type
_entity.pdbx_description
1 polymer ?
#
loop_
_entity_poly.entity_id
_entity_poly.type
_entity_poly.pdbx_seq_one_letter_code
_entity_poly.pdbx_strand_id
1 'polypeptide(L)'
;MNSLSQECYHERVKQFNQGQHTMAMSKKTTMEVELHQDTVEMLEYAKETYGFRSTSKALRVILDYMVADADWEEVFMNQRCLRCGSGQGWQRPE
;
A
#
# COMPACT_ATOMS: atom_id res chain seq x y z
N MET A 1 -8.39 -9.18 -12.67
CA MET A 1 -8.24 -9.77 -11.32
C MET A 1 -9.03 -11.06 -11.31
N ASN A 2 -8.40 -12.20 -11.02
CA ASN A 2 -9.15 -13.47 -10.97
C ASN A 2 -9.90 -13.56 -9.62
N SER A 3 -10.96 -14.35 -9.58
CA SER A 3 -11.77 -14.55 -8.38
C SER A 3 -10.94 -15.07 -7.18
N LEU A 4 -9.89 -15.85 -7.46
CA LEU A 4 -8.98 -16.42 -6.46
C LEU A 4 -8.19 -15.35 -5.69
N SER A 5 -7.80 -14.24 -6.33
CA SER A 5 -7.08 -13.14 -5.67
C SER A 5 -8.00 -12.28 -4.80
N GLN A 6 -9.28 -12.16 -5.18
CA GLN A 6 -10.28 -11.42 -4.40
C GLN A 6 -10.70 -12.21 -3.16
N GLU A 7 -10.89 -13.51 -3.27
CA GLU A 7 -11.23 -14.38 -2.13
C GLU A 7 -10.10 -14.37 -1.08
N CYS A 8 -8.84 -14.48 -1.51
CA CYS A 8 -7.68 -14.42 -0.60
C CYS A 8 -7.53 -13.04 0.07
N TYR A 9 -7.88 -11.95 -0.62
CA TYR A 9 -7.90 -10.61 -0.03
C TYR A 9 -9.01 -10.47 1.02
N HIS A 10 -10.22 -10.91 0.71
CA HIS A 10 -11.35 -10.84 1.64
C HIS A 10 -11.16 -11.73 2.87
N GLU A 11 -10.55 -12.91 2.74
CA GLU A 11 -10.21 -13.76 3.87
C GLU A 11 -9.14 -13.15 4.78
N ARG A 12 -8.07 -12.59 4.20
CA ARG A 12 -7.02 -11.88 4.98
C ARG A 12 -7.56 -10.64 5.68
N VAL A 13 -8.48 -9.89 5.05
CA VAL A 13 -9.16 -8.72 5.67
C VAL A 13 -10.10 -9.15 6.79
N LYS A 14 -10.85 -10.25 6.63
CA LYS A 14 -11.70 -10.81 7.71
C LYS A 14 -10.85 -11.23 8.92
N GLN A 15 -9.71 -11.87 8.69
CA GLN A 15 -8.77 -12.26 9.74
C GLN A 15 -8.11 -11.04 10.42
N PHE A 16 -7.82 -9.97 9.67
CA PHE A 16 -7.26 -8.72 10.20
C PHE A 16 -8.26 -7.94 11.08
N ASN A 17 -9.55 -7.94 10.71
CA ASN A 17 -10.61 -7.21 11.44
C ASN A 17 -11.17 -7.98 12.64
N GLN A 18 -10.96 -9.31 12.73
CA GLN A 18 -11.42 -10.16 13.82
C GLN A 18 -10.37 -10.36 14.94
N GLY A 19 -9.51 -9.37 15.18
CA GLY A 19 -8.93 -9.12 16.51
C GLY A 19 -8.07 -10.21 17.18
N GLN A 20 -7.69 -11.30 16.51
CA GLN A 20 -6.87 -12.37 17.10
C GLN A 20 -5.88 -12.96 16.11
N HIS A 21 -4.81 -12.22 15.82
CA HIS A 21 -3.55 -12.83 15.47
C HIS A 21 -2.44 -12.07 16.21
N THR A 22 -1.89 -12.69 17.26
CA THR A 22 -0.66 -12.23 17.89
C THR A 22 0.48 -12.51 16.92
N MET A 23 0.64 -11.64 15.91
CA MET A 23 1.86 -11.61 15.12
C MET A 23 2.98 -11.21 16.06
N ALA A 24 4.03 -12.02 16.14
CA ALA A 24 5.25 -11.68 16.85
C ALA A 24 5.59 -10.20 16.54
N MET A 25 5.64 -9.36 17.57
CA MET A 25 5.93 -7.94 17.42
C MET A 25 7.38 -7.80 16.99
N SER A 26 7.62 -7.99 15.70
CA SER A 26 8.90 -7.73 15.07
C SER A 26 9.29 -6.28 15.36
N LYS A 27 10.58 -6.08 15.63
CA LYS A 27 11.12 -4.78 15.99
C LYS A 27 10.77 -3.79 14.89
N LYS A 28 9.99 -2.76 15.24
CA LYS A 28 9.71 -1.64 14.33
C LYS A 28 10.94 -0.72 14.31
N THR A 29 11.34 -0.32 13.10
CA THR A 29 12.36 0.68 12.88
C THR A 29 11.73 1.87 12.17
N THR A 30 12.11 3.07 12.57
CA THR A 30 11.71 4.31 11.91
C THR A 30 12.72 4.66 10.83
N MET A 31 12.22 5.14 9.69
CA MET A 31 13.01 5.76 8.63
C MET A 31 12.30 7.02 8.16
N GLU A 32 13.07 7.97 7.62
CA GLU A 32 12.56 9.16 6.97
C GLU A 32 12.66 8.97 5.46
N VAL A 33 11.63 9.41 4.73
CA VAL A 33 11.56 9.34 3.28
C VAL A 33 11.04 10.67 2.75
N GLU A 34 11.63 11.13 1.64
CA GLU A 34 11.12 12.28 0.90
C GLU A 34 10.13 11.80 -0.15
N LEU A 35 8.89 12.29 -0.08
CA LEU A 35 7.82 11.98 -1.01
C LEU A 35 7.25 13.27 -1.57
N HIS A 36 6.76 13.21 -2.80
CA HIS A 36 5.96 14.29 -3.35
C HIS A 36 4.61 14.41 -2.62
N GLN A 37 4.07 15.63 -2.60
CA GLN A 37 2.85 15.98 -1.86
C GLN A 37 1.64 15.12 -2.25
N ASP A 38 1.46 14.81 -3.53
CA ASP A 38 0.39 13.93 -4.04
C ASP A 38 0.49 12.50 -3.50
N THR A 39 1.71 11.97 -3.33
CA THR A 39 1.94 10.64 -2.76
C THR A 39 1.59 10.63 -1.27
N VAL A 40 1.83 11.73 -0.56
CA VAL A 40 1.38 11.88 0.83
C VAL A 40 -0.15 11.91 0.90
N GLU A 41 -0.79 12.67 0.00
CA GLU A 41 -2.26 12.73 -0.11
C GLU A 41 -2.87 11.37 -0.48
N MET A 42 -2.22 10.60 -1.35
CA MET A 42 -2.60 9.22 -1.66
C MET A 42 -2.59 8.33 -0.40
N LEU A 43 -1.55 8.45 0.44
CA LEU A 43 -1.45 7.68 1.68
C LEU A 43 -2.51 8.09 2.69
N GLU A 44 -2.82 9.38 2.78
CA GLU A 44 -3.91 9.88 3.62
C GLU A 44 -5.28 9.42 3.11
N TYR A 45 -5.52 9.49 1.80
CA TYR A 45 -6.72 8.95 1.18
C TYR A 45 -6.89 7.46 1.45
N ALA A 46 -5.82 6.67 1.31
CA ALA A 46 -5.84 5.24 1.63
C ALA A 46 -6.10 5.00 3.13
N LYS A 47 -5.50 5.82 4.01
CA LYS A 47 -5.74 5.74 5.46
C LYS A 47 -7.22 5.95 5.78
N GLU A 48 -7.83 6.99 5.23
CA GLU A 48 -9.24 7.33 5.46
C GLU A 48 -10.18 6.29 4.85
N THR A 49 -9.97 5.95 3.58
CA THR A 49 -10.84 5.04 2.82
C THR A 49 -10.92 3.64 3.43
N TYR A 50 -9.78 3.13 3.92
CA TYR A 50 -9.70 1.77 4.47
C TYR A 50 -9.64 1.74 6.01
N GLY A 51 -9.82 2.87 6.69
CA GLY A 51 -9.88 2.94 8.15
C GLY A 51 -8.57 2.58 8.87
N PHE A 52 -7.42 2.89 8.27
CA PHE A 52 -6.12 2.61 8.90
C PHE A 52 -5.79 3.61 10.02
N ARG A 53 -5.07 3.15 11.04
CA ARG A 53 -4.64 3.99 12.17
C ARG A 53 -3.63 5.09 11.77
N SER A 54 -2.85 4.89 10.71
CA SER A 54 -1.86 5.86 10.25
C SER A 54 -1.48 5.65 8.78
N THR A 55 -0.90 6.68 8.17
CA THR A 55 -0.23 6.60 6.86
C THR A 55 0.89 5.57 6.85
N SER A 56 1.61 5.36 7.96
CA SER A 56 2.60 4.27 8.06
C SER A 56 1.99 2.89 7.87
N LYS A 57 0.73 2.67 8.31
CA LYS A 57 0.02 1.41 8.05
C LYS A 57 -0.39 1.32 6.59
N ALA A 58 -0.85 2.41 5.97
CA ALA A 58 -1.18 2.46 4.54
C ALA A 58 0.04 2.12 3.68
N LEU A 59 1.18 2.79 3.93
CA LEU A 59 2.44 2.50 3.26
C LEU A 59 2.88 1.05 3.46
N ARG A 60 2.77 0.53 4.69
CA ARG A 60 3.12 -0.87 4.96
C ARG A 60 2.26 -1.84 4.14
N VAL A 61 0.97 -1.60 3.97
CA VAL A 61 0.11 -2.47 3.14
C VAL A 61 0.57 -2.47 1.68
N ILE A 62 0.98 -1.32 1.15
CA ILE A 62 1.56 -1.23 -0.21
C ILE A 62 2.87 -2.01 -0.30
N LEU A 63 3.75 -1.88 0.70
CA LEU A 63 5.02 -2.61 0.74
C LEU A 63 4.81 -4.13 0.96
N ASP A 64 3.80 -4.52 1.74
CA ASP A 64 3.45 -5.92 1.93
C ASP A 64 2.98 -6.55 0.60
N TYR A 65 2.23 -5.81 -0.23
CA TYR A 65 1.89 -6.23 -1.60
C TYR A 65 3.14 -6.38 -2.48
N MET A 66 4.08 -5.43 -2.39
CA MET A 66 5.36 -5.52 -3.10
C MET A 66 6.16 -6.78 -2.75
N VAL A 67 6.08 -7.24 -1.49
CA VAL A 67 6.78 -8.45 -1.03
C VAL A 67 6.02 -9.72 -1.40
N ALA A 68 4.70 -9.74 -1.28
CA ALA A 68 3.90 -10.96 -1.39
C ALA A 68 3.45 -11.27 -2.82
N ASP A 69 3.05 -10.25 -3.58
CA ASP A 69 2.23 -10.43 -4.77
C ASP A 69 2.78 -9.70 -6.02
N ALA A 70 3.61 -8.65 -5.86
CA ALA A 70 4.11 -7.87 -6.99
C ALA A 70 5.28 -8.54 -7.74
N ASP A 71 5.32 -8.37 -9.06
CA ASP A 71 6.50 -8.67 -9.87
C ASP A 71 7.51 -7.50 -9.76
N TRP A 72 8.71 -7.81 -9.24
CA TRP A 72 9.76 -6.83 -9.01
C TRP A 72 10.38 -6.30 -10.30
N GLU A 73 10.54 -7.16 -11.32
CA GLU A 73 11.09 -6.73 -12.60
C GLU A 73 10.12 -5.76 -13.27
N GLU A 74 8.82 -6.07 -13.24
CA GLU A 74 7.81 -5.15 -13.76
C GLU A 74 7.80 -3.79 -13.05
N VAL A 75 7.96 -3.77 -11.73
CA VAL A 75 7.93 -2.53 -10.95
C VAL A 75 9.17 -1.67 -11.18
N PHE A 76 10.36 -2.26 -11.23
CA PHE A 76 11.62 -1.51 -11.27
C PHE A 76 12.21 -1.29 -12.67
N MET A 77 11.95 -2.16 -13.65
CA MET A 77 12.55 -2.04 -14.99
C MET A 77 11.74 -1.17 -15.95
N ASN A 78 10.47 -0.88 -15.64
CA ASN A 78 9.64 0.00 -16.45
C ASN A 78 9.73 1.45 -15.96
N GLN A 79 9.88 2.43 -16.87
CA GLN A 79 9.71 3.85 -16.53
C GLN A 79 8.24 4.15 -16.21
N ARG A 80 7.89 4.13 -14.92
CA ARG A 80 6.52 4.35 -14.40
C ARG A 80 6.36 5.66 -13.64
N CYS A 81 7.34 6.57 -13.73
CA CYS A 81 7.26 7.83 -13.01
C CYS A 81 6.05 8.62 -13.50
N LEU A 82 5.02 8.71 -12.65
CA LEU A 82 3.79 9.47 -12.90
C LEU A 82 4.02 10.98 -13.04
N ARG A 83 5.27 11.41 -12.91
CA ARG A 83 5.73 12.81 -12.92
C ARG A 83 6.75 13.10 -14.02
N CYS A 84 7.28 12.08 -14.70
CA CYS A 84 8.15 12.32 -15.85
C CYS A 84 7.30 12.77 -17.06
N GLY A 85 7.84 13.69 -17.86
CA GLY A 85 7.14 14.23 -19.03
C GLY A 85 5.92 15.07 -18.65
N SER A 86 4.76 14.72 -19.18
CA SER A 86 3.47 15.40 -18.95
C SER A 86 2.65 14.81 -17.79
N GLY A 87 3.24 13.93 -16.98
CA GLY A 87 2.56 13.25 -15.88
C GLY A 87 2.10 14.20 -14.77
N GLN A 88 0.87 14.00 -14.28
CA GLN A 88 0.22 14.86 -13.27
C GLN A 88 0.39 14.33 -11.84
N GLY A 89 1.13 13.23 -11.65
CA GLY A 89 1.22 12.54 -10.38
C GLY A 89 -0.08 11.79 -10.02
N TRP A 90 -0.22 11.45 -8.73
CA TRP A 90 -1.44 10.82 -8.22
C TRP A 90 -2.61 11.82 -8.24
N GLN A 91 -3.79 11.31 -8.59
CA GLN A 91 -5.05 12.05 -8.60
C GLN A 91 -6.06 11.30 -7.74
N ARG A 92 -6.81 12.02 -6.92
CA ARG A 92 -7.82 11.41 -6.04
C ARG A 92 -8.90 10.74 -6.91
N PRO A 93 -9.20 9.45 -6.67
CA PRO A 93 -10.34 8.80 -7.31
C PRO A 93 -11.66 9.47 -6.89
N GLU A 94 -12.60 9.59 -7.84
CA GLU A 94 -13.98 10.04 -7.60
C GLU A 94 -14.80 9.03 -6.78
#